data_AF-A0AAD4N4Y8-F1
#
_entry.id   AF-A0AAD4N4Y8-F1
#
_cell.length_a   1.000
_cell.length_b   1.000
_cell.length_c   1.000
_cell.angle_alpha   90.00
_cell.angle_beta   90.00
_cell.angle_gamma   90.00
#
_symmetry.space_group_name_H-M   'P 1'
#
loop_
_entity.id
_entity.type
_entity.pdbx_description
1 polymer ?
#
loop_
_entity_poly.entity_id
_entity_poly.type
_entity_poly.pdbx_seq_one_letter_code
_entity_poly.pdbx_strand_id
1 'polypeptide(L)'
;MSALSEILYIPCVWAIYWQIKSNSSTCYIFMFYLGIMDTIGLFLSVGWYAANTTTLILAINRCLVLYDEDIADKLFKGYRSMMWLIVPTVVGLECIWLSPPVFYNPIDLSAIFNPHRHYLPDDDYVSVCL
;
A
#
# COMPACT_ATOMS: atom_id res chain seq x y z
N MET A 1 14.54 -13.36 -1.78
CA MET A 1 14.44 -12.41 -0.64
C MET A 1 13.00 -12.27 -0.10
N SER A 2 12.00 -12.93 -0.67
CA SER A 2 10.58 -12.87 -0.27
C SER A 2 10.22 -13.60 1.03
N ALA A 3 10.88 -14.71 1.37
CA ALA A 3 10.56 -15.46 2.59
C ALA A 3 10.95 -14.73 3.90
N LEU A 4 12.00 -13.90 3.86
CA LEU A 4 12.41 -13.11 5.04
C LEU A 4 11.44 -11.97 5.33
N SER A 5 10.85 -11.35 4.29
CA SER A 5 9.82 -10.32 4.46
C SER A 5 8.51 -10.87 5.00
N GLU A 6 8.10 -12.09 4.61
CA GLU A 6 6.92 -12.75 5.16
C GLU A 6 7.10 -13.10 6.65
N ILE A 7 8.27 -13.64 7.03
CA ILE A 7 8.57 -13.98 8.43
C ILE A 7 8.64 -12.74 9.31
N LEU A 8 9.15 -11.62 8.79
CA LEU A 8 9.18 -10.36 9.52
C LEU A 8 7.79 -9.72 9.64
N TYR A 9 6.89 -9.97 8.68
CA TYR A 9 5.53 -9.43 8.70
C TYR A 9 4.60 -10.09 9.72
N ILE A 10 4.74 -11.40 9.93
CA ILE A 10 3.94 -12.18 10.89
C ILE A 10 3.97 -11.59 12.32
N PRO A 11 5.13 -11.29 12.94
CA PRO A 11 5.16 -10.71 14.28
C PRO A 11 4.61 -9.28 14.34
N CYS A 12 4.76 -8.45 13.30
CA CYS A 12 4.16 -7.11 13.30
C CYS A 12 2.65 -7.13 13.08
N VAL A 13 2.11 -8.02 12.24
CA VAL A 13 0.65 -8.19 12.12
C VAL A 13 0.07 -8.74 13.42
N TRP A 14 0.76 -9.68 14.06
CA TRP A 14 0.37 -10.21 15.37
C TRP A 14 0.36 -9.12 16.46
N ALA A 15 1.41 -8.29 16.51
CA ALA A 15 1.50 -7.17 17.44
C ALA A 15 0.41 -6.11 17.20
N ILE A 16 0.16 -5.76 15.94
CA ILE A 16 -0.91 -4.82 15.56
C ILE A 16 -2.27 -5.41 15.96
N TYR A 17 -2.54 -6.67 15.64
CA TYR A 17 -3.79 -7.34 15.98
C TYR A 17 -4.04 -7.38 17.49
N TRP A 18 -2.99 -7.60 18.29
CA TRP A 18 -3.08 -7.48 19.74
C TRP A 18 -3.44 -6.05 20.18
N GLN A 19 -2.85 -5.04 19.55
CA GLN A 19 -3.13 -3.63 19.82
C GLN A 19 -4.58 -3.25 19.47
N ILE A 20 -5.15 -3.79 18.40
CA ILE A 20 -6.56 -3.62 18.00
C ILE A 20 -7.50 -4.09 19.12
N LYS A 21 -7.22 -5.28 19.66
CA LYS A 21 -8.03 -5.87 20.74
C LYS A 21 -7.92 -5.07 22.04
N SER A 22 -6.79 -4.41 22.27
CA SER A 22 -6.52 -3.67 23.50
C SER A 22 -6.97 -2.20 23.46
N ASN A 23 -7.07 -1.57 22.30
CA ASN A 23 -7.40 -0.14 22.21
C ASN A 23 -8.15 0.19 20.91
N SER A 24 -9.33 0.82 21.00
CA SER A 24 -10.22 1.15 19.87
C SER A 24 -9.82 2.42 19.07
N SER A 25 -8.55 2.83 19.10
CA SER A 25 -8.06 4.02 18.39
C SER A 25 -7.90 3.80 16.88
N THR A 26 -8.58 4.59 16.06
CA THR A 26 -8.75 4.34 14.61
C THR A 26 -7.46 4.27 13.77
N CYS A 27 -6.33 4.74 14.32
CA CYS A 27 -4.99 4.61 13.73
C CYS A 27 -4.57 3.16 13.41
N TYR A 28 -4.98 2.18 14.24
CA TYR A 28 -4.53 0.80 14.02
C TYR A 28 -5.15 0.18 12.77
N ILE A 29 -6.33 0.67 12.33
CA ILE A 29 -7.01 0.17 11.13
C ILE A 29 -6.18 0.54 9.90
N PHE A 30 -5.69 1.78 9.84
CA PHE A 30 -4.80 2.23 8.78
C PHE A 30 -3.46 1.48 8.80
N MET A 31 -2.89 1.22 9.98
CA MET A 31 -1.64 0.45 10.11
C MET A 31 -1.79 -1.00 9.66
N PHE A 32 -2.91 -1.64 9.98
CA PHE A 32 -3.20 -3.00 9.54
C PHE A 32 -3.41 -3.07 8.02
N TYR A 33 -4.17 -2.12 7.46
CA TYR A 33 -4.39 -2.04 6.02
C TYR A 33 -3.10 -1.76 5.25
N LEU A 34 -2.25 -0.86 5.77
CA LEU A 34 -0.93 -0.59 5.22
C LEU A 34 -0.11 -1.88 5.13
N GLY A 35 -0.13 -2.68 6.20
CA GLY A 35 0.59 -3.95 6.25
C GLY A 35 0.13 -4.96 5.20
N ILE A 36 -1.16 -5.04 4.94
CA ILE A 36 -1.70 -5.90 3.88
C ILE A 36 -1.30 -5.38 2.50
N MET A 37 -1.41 -4.08 2.26
CA MET A 37 -1.07 -3.50 0.95
C MET A 37 0.42 -3.58 0.63
N ASP A 38 1.28 -3.51 1.63
CA ASP A 38 2.73 -3.62 1.47
C ASP A 38 3.16 -5.06 1.10
N THR A 39 2.51 -6.08 1.69
CA THR A 39 2.74 -7.48 1.27
C THR A 39 2.22 -7.75 -0.14
N ILE A 40 1.08 -7.18 -0.53
CA ILE A 40 0.60 -7.20 -1.91
C ILE A 40 1.55 -6.44 -2.85
N GLY A 41 2.15 -5.35 -2.37
CA GLY A 41 3.12 -4.52 -3.09
C GLY A 41 4.34 -5.28 -3.61
N LEU A 42 4.75 -6.35 -2.92
CA LEU A 42 5.83 -7.22 -3.36
C LEU A 42 5.49 -8.02 -4.62
N PHE A 43 4.20 -8.33 -4.82
CA PHE A 43 3.72 -9.11 -5.97
C PHE A 43 3.13 -8.22 -7.07
N LEU A 44 2.49 -7.12 -6.68
CA LEU A 44 1.74 -6.22 -7.56
C LEU A 44 2.13 -4.78 -7.26
N SER A 45 2.52 -4.03 -8.29
CA SER A 45 2.82 -2.59 -8.19
C SER A 45 1.66 -1.77 -7.63
N VAL A 46 0.42 -2.24 -7.79
CA VAL A 46 -0.81 -1.68 -7.18
C VAL A 46 -0.67 -1.51 -5.67
N GLY A 47 -0.08 -2.49 -4.98
CA GLY A 47 0.11 -2.45 -3.53
C GLY A 47 1.03 -1.32 -3.08
N TRP A 48 2.05 -0.97 -3.88
CA TRP A 48 2.94 0.15 -3.57
C TRP A 48 2.23 1.50 -3.59
N TYR A 49 1.39 1.76 -4.60
CA TYR A 49 0.65 3.03 -4.67
C TYR A 49 -0.39 3.15 -3.56
N ALA A 50 -1.10 2.07 -3.26
CA ALA A 50 -2.07 2.01 -2.18
C ALA A 50 -1.40 2.20 -0.80
N ALA A 51 -0.24 1.56 -0.58
CA ALA A 51 0.52 1.69 0.66
C ALA A 51 1.00 3.14 0.90
N ASN A 52 1.59 3.77 -0.11
CA ASN A 52 2.05 5.17 -0.02
C ASN A 52 0.90 6.16 0.23
N THR A 53 -0.27 5.93 -0.38
CA THR A 53 -1.44 6.77 -0.13
C THR A 53 -1.94 6.59 1.31
N THR A 54 -1.88 5.37 1.83
CA THR A 54 -2.27 5.07 3.22
C THR A 54 -1.31 5.69 4.23
N THR A 55 0.00 5.69 3.97
CA THR A 55 0.97 6.35 4.85
C THR A 55 0.76 7.86 4.90
N LEU A 56 0.40 8.49 3.78
CA LEU A 56 0.05 9.90 3.75
C LEU A 56 -1.20 10.20 4.60
N ILE A 57 -2.26 9.39 4.47
CA ILE A 57 -3.47 9.55 5.29
C ILE A 57 -3.15 9.38 6.78
N LEU A 58 -2.31 8.41 7.13
CA LEU A 58 -1.87 8.19 8.50
C LEU A 58 -1.03 9.36 9.04
N ALA A 59 -0.14 9.92 8.22
CA ALA A 59 0.65 11.09 8.58
C ALA A 59 -0.24 12.32 8.81
N ILE A 60 -1.22 12.56 7.93
CA ILE A 60 -2.22 13.64 8.09
C ILE A 60 -3.00 13.44 9.38
N ASN A 61 -3.44 12.22 9.67
CA ASN A 61 -4.14 11.89 10.90
C ASN A 61 -3.28 12.21 12.14
N ARG A 62 -1.97 11.95 12.11
CA ARG A 62 -1.05 12.33 13.20
C ARG A 62 -0.83 13.84 13.31
N CYS A 63 -0.70 14.54 12.19
CA CYS A 63 -0.59 16.00 12.18
C CYS A 63 -1.86 16.67 12.72
N LEU A 64 -3.03 16.13 12.40
CA LEU A 64 -4.31 16.66 12.88
C LEU A 64 -4.49 16.43 14.38
N VAL A 65 -4.16 15.24 14.89
CA VAL A 65 -4.19 15.00 16.35
C VAL A 65 -3.25 15.95 17.10
N LEU A 66 -2.09 16.30 16.53
CA LEU A 66 -1.16 17.26 17.13
C LEU A 66 -1.64 18.72 17.05
N TYR A 67 -2.44 19.06 16.03
CA TYR A 67 -2.96 20.40 15.83
C TYR A 67 -4.23 20.65 16.64
N ASP A 68 -5.22 19.77 16.49
CA ASP A 68 -6.53 19.83 17.16
C ASP A 68 -7.19 18.43 17.16
N GLU A 69 -7.37 17.88 18.36
CA GLU A 69 -7.96 16.54 18.56
C GLU A 69 -9.43 16.47 18.11
N ASP A 70 -10.21 17.55 18.19
CA ASP A 70 -11.63 17.56 17.82
C ASP A 70 -11.84 17.44 16.31
N ILE A 71 -10.96 18.04 15.52
CA ILE A 71 -10.98 17.94 14.05
C ILE A 71 -10.58 16.53 13.62
N ALA A 72 -9.55 15.97 14.25
CA ALA A 72 -9.11 14.61 14.00
C ALA A 72 -10.23 13.60 14.28
N ASP A 73 -10.92 13.75 15.42
CA ASP A 73 -12.04 12.91 15.80
C ASP A 73 -13.23 13.06 14.83
N LYS A 74 -13.56 14.27 14.37
CA LYS A 74 -14.65 14.43 13.38
C LYS A 74 -14.37 13.73 12.04
N LEU A 75 -13.11 13.72 11.62
CA LEU A 75 -12.70 13.21 10.31
C LEU A 75 -12.43 11.71 10.30
N PHE A 76 -11.79 11.19 11.36
CA PHE A 76 -11.27 9.83 11.42
C PHE A 76 -11.96 8.91 12.43
N LYS A 77 -12.89 9.38 13.27
CA LYS A 77 -13.52 8.51 14.28
C LYS A 77 -14.55 7.53 13.69
N GLY A 78 -14.55 6.32 14.23
CA GLY A 78 -15.54 5.28 13.96
C GLY A 78 -15.53 4.81 12.50
N TYR A 79 -16.73 4.55 11.94
CA TYR A 79 -16.92 3.98 10.61
C TYR A 79 -16.39 4.86 9.46
N ARG A 80 -16.21 6.16 9.69
CA ARG A 80 -15.75 7.11 8.66
C ARG A 80 -14.32 6.82 8.21
N SER A 81 -13.47 6.32 9.10
CA SER A 81 -12.12 5.85 8.75
C SER A 81 -12.12 4.73 7.70
N MET A 82 -13.12 3.85 7.73
CA MET A 82 -13.26 2.78 6.75
C MET A 82 -13.66 3.33 5.38
N MET A 83 -14.37 4.47 5.34
CA MET A 83 -14.61 5.19 4.09
C MET A 83 -13.32 5.81 3.52
N TRP A 84 -12.41 6.27 4.39
CA TRP A 84 -11.10 6.79 3.96
C TRP A 84 -10.19 5.74 3.36
N LEU A 85 -10.41 4.44 3.66
CA LEU A 85 -9.68 3.34 3.02
C LEU A 85 -10.07 3.12 1.55
N ILE A 86 -11.21 3.66 1.11
CA ILE A 86 -11.63 3.58 -0.29
C ILE A 86 -10.67 4.40 -1.17
N VAL A 87 -10.19 5.55 -0.68
CA VAL A 87 -9.26 6.43 -1.40
C VAL A 87 -7.98 5.70 -1.84
N PRO A 88 -7.19 5.07 -0.93
CA PRO A 88 -6.01 4.32 -1.33
C PRO A 88 -6.33 3.11 -2.22
N THR A 89 -7.48 2.43 -2.05
CA THR A 89 -7.86 1.35 -2.98
C THR A 89 -8.10 1.86 -4.40
N VAL A 90 -8.81 2.98 -4.56
CA VAL A 90 -9.11 3.56 -5.87
C VAL A 90 -7.84 4.04 -6.54
N VAL A 91 -6.98 4.78 -5.83
CA VAL A 91 -5.69 5.25 -6.36
C VAL A 91 -4.81 4.07 -6.82
N GLY A 92 -4.79 2.97 -6.08
CA GLY A 92 -4.10 1.75 -6.50
C GLY A 92 -4.71 1.11 -7.76
N LEU A 93 -6.04 1.07 -7.86
CA LEU A 93 -6.76 0.52 -9.03
C LEU A 93 -6.53 1.35 -10.31
N GLU A 94 -6.47 2.68 -10.21
CA GLU A 94 -6.18 3.55 -11.36
C GLU A 94 -4.81 3.23 -12.00
N CYS A 95 -3.85 2.73 -11.22
CA CYS A 95 -2.54 2.32 -11.74
C CYS A 95 -2.62 1.14 -12.71
N ILE A 96 -3.65 0.30 -12.65
CA ILE A 96 -3.83 -0.82 -13.60
C ILE A 96 -4.16 -0.27 -15.01
N TRP A 97 -4.85 0.86 -15.08
CA TRP A 97 -5.31 1.43 -16.34
C TRP A 97 -4.31 2.41 -16.95
N LEU A 98 -3.63 3.21 -16.12
CA LEU A 98 -2.71 4.24 -16.62
C LEU A 98 -1.27 3.77 -16.76
N SER A 99 -0.85 2.71 -16.05
CA SER A 99 0.56 2.33 -16.03
C SER A 99 0.88 1.28 -17.10
N PRO A 100 2.01 1.39 -17.81
CA PRO A 100 2.48 0.31 -18.67
C PRO A 100 2.74 -0.96 -17.85
N PRO A 101 2.60 -2.15 -18.45
CA PRO A 101 2.86 -3.40 -17.74
C PRO A 101 4.28 -3.42 -17.21
N VAL A 102 4.43 -3.91 -15.99
CA VAL A 102 5.73 -4.04 -15.33
C VAL A 102 6.36 -5.36 -15.76
N PHE A 103 7.59 -5.34 -16.25
CA PHE A 103 8.29 -6.55 -16.65
C PHE A 103 9.18 -7.03 -15.51
N TYR A 104 9.15 -8.33 -15.23
CA TYR A 104 10.07 -8.93 -14.27
C TYR A 104 11.47 -9.04 -14.89
N ASN A 105 12.42 -8.24 -14.40
CA ASN A 105 13.81 -8.36 -14.80
C ASN A 105 14.53 -9.33 -13.84
N PRO A 106 14.98 -10.51 -14.31
CA PRO A 106 15.68 -11.47 -13.46
C PRO A 106 17.08 -10.98 -13.04
N ILE A 107 17.66 -10.00 -13.75
CA ILE A 107 18.97 -9.43 -13.42
C ILE A 107 18.86 -8.56 -12.15
N ASP A 108 17.79 -7.76 -12.07
CA ASP A 108 17.54 -6.86 -10.94
C ASP A 108 16.60 -7.46 -9.88
N LEU A 109 16.14 -8.71 -10.09
CA LEU A 109 15.17 -9.43 -9.24
C LEU A 109 13.93 -8.57 -8.88
N SER A 110 13.55 -7.65 -9.75
CA SER A 110 12.50 -6.67 -9.50
C SER A 110 11.65 -6.44 -10.75
N ALA A 111 10.38 -6.11 -10.52
CA ALA A 111 9.45 -5.73 -11.57
C ALA A 111 9.69 -4.24 -11.86
N ILE A 112 10.36 -3.94 -12.98
CA ILE A 112 10.71 -2.56 -13.37
C ILE A 112 9.96 -2.20 -14.65
N PHE A 113 9.53 -0.94 -14.76
CA PHE A 113 9.06 -0.39 -16.03
C PHE A 113 10.22 -0.36 -17.03
N ASN A 114 10.02 -0.87 -18.25
CA ASN A 114 11.07 -0.96 -19.26
C ASN A 114 11.80 0.40 -19.42
N PRO A 115 13.09 0.51 -19.01
CA PRO A 115 13.82 1.78 -19.09
C PRO A 115 14.20 2.14 -20.53
N HIS A 116 14.16 1.18 -21.46
CA HIS A 116 14.51 1.33 -22.87
C HIS A 116 13.32 1.55 -23.80
N ARG A 117 12.13 1.83 -23.24
CA ARG A 117 10.88 2.08 -23.98
C ARG A 117 11.00 3.14 -25.08
N HIS A 118 11.95 4.06 -24.94
CA HIS A 118 12.20 5.12 -25.92
C HIS A 118 13.06 4.69 -27.12
N TYR A 119 13.78 3.57 -27.01
CA TYR A 119 14.81 3.15 -27.97
C TYR A 119 14.47 1.83 -28.69
N LEU A 120 13.65 0.95 -28.08
CA LEU A 120 13.29 -0.35 -28.63
C LEU A 120 11.76 -0.50 -28.70
N PRO A 121 11.18 -0.88 -29.86
CA PRO A 121 9.77 -1.20 -29.96
C PRO A 121 9.44 -2.53 -29.24
N ASP A 122 8.31 -2.57 -28.55
CA ASP A 122 7.88 -3.67 -27.64
C ASP A 122 7.42 -4.96 -28.37
N ASP A 123 7.98 -5.30 -29.54
CA ASP A 123 7.52 -6.44 -30.35
C ASP A 123 8.06 -7.81 -29.89
N ASP A 124 9.16 -7.85 -29.13
CA ASP A 124 9.84 -9.11 -28.75
C ASP A 124 9.54 -9.62 -27.31
N TYR A 125 8.67 -8.96 -26.54
CA TYR A 125 8.40 -9.28 -25.12
C TYR A 125 6.94 -9.69 -24.84
N VAL A 126 6.24 -10.21 -25.84
CA VAL A 126 4.89 -10.76 -25.65
C VAL A 126 4.96 -11.94 -24.69
N SER A 127 4.09 -11.90 -23.65
CA SER A 127 3.86 -12.88 -22.57
C SER A 127 4.76 -12.67 -21.34
N VAL A 128 4.29 -12.40 -20.12
CA VAL A 128 3.10 -12.87 -19.40
C VAL A 128 2.79 -11.87 -18.27
N CYS A 129 1.55 -11.39 -18.15
CA CYS A 129 0.99 -10.92 -16.88
C CYS A 129 -0.46 -11.43 -16.77
N LEU A 130 -0.59 -12.63 -16.23
CA LEU A 130 -1.67 -13.04 -15.33
C LEU A 130 -1.01 -13.35 -13.98
#